data_AF-A0AAT9WEC6-F1
#
_entry.id   AF-A0AAT9WEC6-F1
#
_cell.length_a   1.000
_cell.length_b   1.000
_cell.length_c   1.000
_cell.angle_alpha   90.00
_cell.angle_beta   90.00
_cell.angle_gamma   90.00
#
_symmetry.space_group_name_H-M   'P 1'
#
loop_
_entity.id
_entity.type
_entity.pdbx_description
1 polymer ?
#
loop_
_entity_poly.entity_id
_entity_poly.type
_entity_poly.pdbx_seq_one_letter_code
_entity_poly.pdbx_strand_id
1 'polypeptide(L)'
;MDHAQAMEFVREHGVVLVSASGPAPKLTEAIAGEKIKGSWWGHPKGKQIFLVLEEVTDDPDVLVCRLVDDKLTLVHRRLWPALAAAAPRLPASRLCQVTQVHTAGGRHRNIETAFEDWLPPDVAEAARGIRIDDALAALHPSVPDVRKQRD
;
A
#
# COMPACT_ATOMS: atom_id res chain seq x y z
N MET A 1 2.70 14.16 12.81
CA MET A 1 2.02 13.64 11.63
C MET A 1 0.57 13.39 11.99
N ASP A 2 -0.34 14.15 11.39
CA ASP A 2 -1.78 13.91 11.37
C ASP A 2 -2.18 13.19 10.05
N HIS A 3 -3.48 12.97 9.83
CA HIS A 3 -4.01 12.35 8.60
C HIS A 3 -3.56 13.04 7.33
N ALA A 4 -3.70 14.37 7.25
CA ALA A 4 -3.37 15.13 6.04
C ALA A 4 -1.89 15.02 5.70
N GLN A 5 -1.02 15.10 6.71
CA GLN A 5 0.43 14.92 6.54
C GLN A 5 0.77 13.48 6.12
N ALA A 6 0.05 12.48 6.62
CA ALA A 6 0.24 11.09 6.25
C ALA A 6 -0.23 10.80 4.82
N MET A 7 -1.36 11.35 4.39
CA MET A 7 -1.85 11.24 3.02
C MET A 7 -0.92 11.92 2.02
N GLU A 8 -0.37 13.09 2.36
CA GLU A 8 0.65 13.74 1.54
C GLU A 8 1.90 12.85 1.40
N PHE A 9 2.36 12.24 2.49
CA PHE A 9 3.47 11.29 2.47
C PHE A 9 3.19 10.08 1.56
N VAL A 10 1.99 9.50 1.65
CA VAL A 10 1.55 8.38 0.80
C VAL A 10 1.45 8.81 -0.66
N ARG A 11 0.94 10.01 -0.94
CA ARG A 11 0.87 10.58 -2.29
C ARG A 11 2.23 10.83 -2.90
N GLU A 12 3.14 11.44 -2.15
CA GLU A 12 4.51 11.76 -2.58
C GLU A 12 5.23 10.48 -2.99
N HIS A 13 5.31 9.51 -2.08
CA HIS A 13 6.04 8.26 -2.31
C HIS A 13 5.30 7.28 -3.22
N GLY A 14 3.98 7.34 -3.26
CA GLY A 14 3.12 6.50 -4.10
C GLY A 14 2.97 5.06 -3.61
N VAL A 15 4.08 4.38 -3.27
CA VAL A 15 4.11 3.03 -2.67
C VAL A 15 4.81 3.10 -1.32
N VAL A 16 4.10 2.74 -0.26
CA VAL A 16 4.55 2.88 1.13
C VAL A 16 4.29 1.57 1.90
N LEU A 17 5.28 1.07 2.63
CA LEU A 17 5.06 -0.04 3.56
C LEU A 17 4.37 0.48 4.83
N VAL A 18 3.47 -0.30 5.41
CA VAL A 18 2.88 0.08 6.70
C VAL A 18 3.96 0.12 7.78
N SER A 19 4.58 -1.03 8.07
CA SER A 19 5.62 -1.13 9.10
C SER A 19 6.77 -2.10 8.79
N ALA A 20 6.64 -2.92 7.75
CA ALA A 20 7.65 -3.92 7.41
C ALA A 20 8.91 -3.28 6.82
N SER A 21 10.05 -3.97 6.95
CA SER A 21 11.29 -3.57 6.28
C SER A 21 11.25 -3.89 4.79
N GLY A 22 11.77 -3.00 3.95
CA GLY A 22 11.82 -3.20 2.50
C GLY A 22 12.35 -1.96 1.78
N PRO A 23 12.29 -1.95 0.44
CA PRO A 23 12.80 -0.85 -0.40
C PRO A 23 11.92 0.40 -0.36
N ALA A 24 10.67 0.29 0.10
CA ALA A 24 9.74 1.39 0.21
C ALA A 24 9.82 2.07 1.59
N PRO A 25 9.50 3.37 1.69
CA PRO A 25 9.41 4.07 2.97
C PRO A 25 8.29 3.49 3.84
N LYS A 26 8.37 3.72 5.17
CA LYS A 26 7.42 3.18 6.13
C LYS A 26 6.56 4.26 6.77
N LEU A 27 5.24 4.11 6.72
CA LEU A 27 4.35 5.09 7.31
C LEU A 27 4.48 5.13 8.85
N THR A 28 4.64 3.99 9.52
CA THR A 28 4.80 3.99 10.99
C THR A 28 6.03 4.77 11.46
N GLU A 29 7.15 4.66 10.74
CA GLU A 29 8.38 5.40 11.07
C GLU A 29 8.25 6.88 10.73
N ALA A 30 7.55 7.22 9.63
CA ALA A 30 7.25 8.60 9.29
C ALA A 30 6.36 9.29 10.33
N ILE A 31 5.34 8.60 10.84
CA ILE A 31 4.49 9.09 11.94
C ILE A 31 5.30 9.23 13.23
N ALA A 32 6.14 8.24 13.54
CA ALA A 32 7.01 8.29 14.71
C ALA A 32 8.04 9.43 14.63
N GLY A 33 8.47 9.79 13.42
CA GLY A 33 9.58 10.72 13.16
C GLY A 33 10.95 10.10 13.39
N GLU A 34 11.02 8.79 13.60
CA GLU A 34 12.23 8.04 13.90
C GLU A 34 12.08 6.57 13.51
N LYS A 35 13.20 5.84 13.45
CA LYS A 35 13.18 4.40 13.22
C LYS A 35 12.63 3.68 14.45
N ILE A 36 11.69 2.78 14.22
CA ILE A 36 11.09 1.97 15.30
C ILE A 36 11.91 0.68 15.46
N LYS A 37 12.36 0.41 16.68
CA LYS A 37 12.95 -0.88 17.05
C LYS A 37 11.87 -1.79 17.63
N GLY A 38 11.65 -2.96 17.02
CA GLY A 38 10.62 -3.91 17.47
C GLY A 38 9.22 -3.51 17.02
N SER A 39 8.21 -3.87 17.81
CA SER A 39 6.80 -3.60 17.47
C SER A 39 6.44 -2.14 17.73
N TRP A 40 5.82 -1.48 16.74
CA TRP A 40 5.33 -0.11 16.90
C TRP A 40 4.23 0.01 17.97
N TRP A 41 3.53 -1.08 18.29
CA TRP A 41 2.53 -1.11 19.36
C TRP A 41 3.09 -0.71 20.74
N GLY A 42 4.36 -1.03 21.00
CA GLY A 42 5.04 -0.66 22.24
C GLY A 42 5.71 0.73 22.20
N HIS A 43 5.65 1.44 21.07
CA HIS A 43 6.29 2.73 20.92
C HIS A 43 5.54 3.81 21.72
N PRO A 44 6.22 4.84 22.28
CA PRO A 44 5.54 5.95 22.96
C PRO A 44 4.48 6.67 22.09
N LYS A 45 4.67 6.64 20.76
CA LYS A 45 3.70 7.16 19.78
C LYS A 45 2.72 6.10 19.24
N GLY A 46 2.65 4.91 19.82
CA GLY A 46 1.83 3.80 19.32
C GLY A 46 0.36 4.16 19.11
N LYS A 47 -0.24 4.92 20.05
CA LYS A 47 -1.61 5.41 19.90
C LYS A 47 -1.79 6.35 18.71
N GLN A 48 -0.84 7.26 18.49
CA GLN A 48 -0.87 8.15 17.33
C GLN A 48 -0.70 7.38 16.02
N ILE A 49 0.22 6.41 16.00
CA ILE A 49 0.42 5.53 14.85
C ILE A 49 -0.86 4.79 14.50
N PHE A 50 -1.52 4.21 15.51
CA PHE A 50 -2.79 3.49 15.32
C PHE A 50 -3.87 4.39 14.69
N LEU A 51 -4.13 5.56 15.29
CA LEU A 51 -5.17 6.47 14.81
C LEU A 51 -4.94 6.95 13.38
N VAL A 52 -3.71 7.36 13.07
CA VAL A 52 -3.36 7.83 11.71
C VAL A 52 -3.40 6.67 10.71
N LEU A 53 -2.97 5.47 11.10
CA LEU A 53 -3.06 4.31 10.22
C LEU A 53 -4.51 3.97 9.90
N GLU A 54 -5.42 3.96 10.88
CA GLU A 54 -6.84 3.71 10.62
C GLU A 54 -7.39 4.68 9.59
N GLU A 55 -7.19 5.98 9.80
CA GLU A 55 -7.70 7.03 8.90
C GLU A 55 -7.13 6.87 7.47
N VAL A 56 -5.82 6.60 7.34
CA VAL A 56 -5.18 6.41 6.03
C VAL A 56 -5.62 5.11 5.35
N THR A 57 -5.85 4.02 6.09
CA THR A 57 -6.27 2.74 5.48
C THR A 57 -7.74 2.75 5.07
N ASP A 58 -8.56 3.61 5.66
CA ASP A 58 -9.97 3.80 5.31
C ASP A 58 -10.17 4.87 4.21
N ASP A 59 -9.10 5.57 3.81
CA ASP A 59 -9.17 6.62 2.78
C ASP A 59 -9.42 6.02 1.37
N PRO A 60 -10.40 6.53 0.61
CA PRO A 60 -10.76 6.01 -0.70
C PRO A 60 -9.68 6.19 -1.77
N ASP A 61 -8.66 7.03 -1.54
CA ASP A 61 -7.52 7.21 -2.43
C ASP A 61 -6.33 6.30 -2.09
N VAL A 62 -6.51 5.37 -1.13
CA VAL A 62 -5.47 4.41 -0.72
C VAL A 62 -5.91 2.98 -0.98
N LEU A 63 -5.12 2.27 -1.78
CA LEU A 63 -5.20 0.82 -1.87
C LEU A 63 -4.30 0.22 -0.79
N VAL A 64 -4.89 -0.53 0.13
CA VAL A 64 -4.16 -1.41 1.04
C VAL A 64 -4.04 -2.79 0.38
N CYS A 65 -2.82 -3.29 0.19
CA CYS A 65 -2.57 -4.57 -0.48
C CYS A 65 -1.26 -5.21 0.02
N ARG A 66 -0.76 -6.23 -0.69
CA ARG A 66 0.51 -6.91 -0.35
C ARG A 66 1.54 -6.83 -1.48
N LEU A 67 1.65 -5.66 -2.10
CA LEU A 67 2.43 -5.44 -3.31
C LEU A 67 3.94 -5.69 -3.15
N VAL A 68 4.54 -5.24 -2.03
CA VAL A 68 5.99 -5.33 -1.79
C VAL A 68 6.32 -6.56 -0.96
N ASP A 69 6.90 -7.59 -1.57
CA ASP A 69 7.29 -8.86 -0.90
C ASP A 69 6.20 -9.45 0.01
N ASP A 70 4.95 -9.39 -0.40
CA ASP A 70 3.79 -9.87 0.37
C ASP A 70 3.57 -9.14 1.72
N LYS A 71 4.16 -7.95 1.89
CA LYS A 71 4.01 -7.09 3.08
C LYS A 71 2.88 -6.09 2.88
N LEU A 72 2.21 -5.74 3.99
CA LEU A 72 1.12 -4.75 3.97
C LEU A 72 1.65 -3.41 3.42
N THR A 73 1.08 -3.00 2.29
CA THR A 73 1.54 -1.88 1.45
C THR A 73 0.37 -0.97 1.15
N LEU A 74 0.61 0.34 1.22
CA LEU A 74 -0.30 1.41 0.82
C LEU A 74 0.11 1.89 -0.57
N VAL A 75 -0.84 1.96 -1.49
CA VAL A 75 -0.63 2.47 -2.85
C VAL A 75 -1.61 3.61 -3.10
N HIS A 76 -1.08 4.81 -3.33
CA HIS A 76 -1.89 5.98 -3.62
C HIS A 76 -2.60 5.87 -4.97
N ARG A 77 -3.82 6.40 -5.08
CA ARG A 77 -4.68 6.37 -6.28
C ARG A 77 -3.99 6.82 -7.57
N ARG A 78 -3.08 7.78 -7.48
CA ARG A 78 -2.27 8.26 -8.64
C ARG A 78 -1.51 7.15 -9.35
N LEU A 79 -1.17 6.06 -8.65
CA LEU A 79 -0.43 4.92 -9.20
C LEU A 79 -1.34 3.76 -9.60
N TRP A 80 -2.64 3.79 -9.32
CA TRP A 80 -3.51 2.66 -9.66
C TRP A 80 -3.58 2.37 -11.16
N PRO A 81 -3.59 3.35 -12.09
CA PRO A 81 -3.52 3.05 -13.52
C PRO A 81 -2.23 2.32 -13.90
N ALA A 82 -1.09 2.74 -13.35
CA ALA A 82 0.19 2.07 -13.56
C ALA A 82 0.20 0.66 -12.94
N LEU A 83 -0.35 0.50 -11.74
CA LEU A 83 -0.50 -0.79 -11.09
C LEU A 83 -1.35 -1.75 -11.94
N ALA A 84 -2.47 -1.26 -12.49
CA ALA A 84 -3.35 -2.03 -13.33
C ALA A 84 -2.70 -2.41 -14.67
N ALA A 85 -1.96 -1.50 -15.30
CA ALA A 85 -1.20 -1.80 -16.51
C ALA A 85 -0.07 -2.81 -16.25
N ALA A 86 0.54 -2.79 -15.06
CA ALA A 86 1.56 -3.74 -14.63
C ALA A 86 0.99 -5.09 -14.15
N ALA A 87 -0.33 -5.20 -13.95
CA ALA A 87 -0.97 -6.38 -13.36
C ALA A 87 -0.58 -7.72 -14.02
N PRO A 88 -0.45 -7.84 -15.36
CA PRO A 88 -0.01 -9.09 -16.01
C PRO A 88 1.40 -9.57 -15.63
N ARG A 89 2.19 -8.75 -14.92
CA ARG A 89 3.56 -9.07 -14.47
C ARG A 89 3.66 -9.29 -12.97
N LEU A 90 2.56 -9.14 -12.25
CA LEU A 90 2.49 -9.22 -10.80
C LEU A 90 1.61 -10.41 -10.39
N PRO A 91 1.91 -11.09 -9.27
CA PRO A 91 1.00 -12.08 -8.72
C PRO A 91 -0.34 -11.43 -8.36
N ALA A 92 -1.47 -12.02 -8.79
CA ALA A 92 -2.81 -11.50 -8.50
C ALA A 92 -3.07 -11.32 -6.99
N SER A 93 -2.53 -12.22 -6.16
CA SER A 93 -2.61 -12.13 -4.69
C SER A 93 -2.01 -10.85 -4.11
N ARG A 94 -1.03 -10.25 -4.78
CA ARG A 94 -0.40 -8.99 -4.36
C ARG A 94 -1.21 -7.75 -4.74
N LEU A 95 -2.17 -7.92 -5.64
CA LEU A 95 -3.08 -6.88 -6.13
C LEU A 95 -4.45 -6.91 -5.44
N CYS A 96 -4.72 -7.93 -4.61
CA CYS A 96 -5.94 -7.97 -3.80
C CYS A 96 -5.97 -6.78 -2.82
N GLN A 97 -7.11 -6.08 -2.79
CA GLN A 97 -7.37 -5.08 -1.76
C GLN A 97 -7.59 -5.80 -0.44
N VAL A 98 -6.93 -5.32 0.61
CA VAL A 98 -7.04 -5.81 1.98
C VAL A 98 -7.79 -4.77 2.79
N THR A 99 -9.02 -5.05 3.17
CA THR A 99 -9.79 -4.18 4.08
C THR A 99 -9.76 -4.76 5.47
N GLN A 100 -9.46 -3.94 6.49
CA GLN A 100 -9.56 -4.35 7.88
C GLN A 100 -10.97 -4.06 8.41
N VAL A 101 -11.73 -5.10 8.74
CA VAL A 101 -13.04 -4.92 9.39
C VAL A 101 -12.93 -5.12 10.89
N HIS A 102 -13.49 -4.18 11.63
CA HIS A 102 -13.69 -4.31 13.07
C HIS A 102 -14.73 -5.38 13.36
N THR A 103 -14.33 -6.45 14.04
CA THR A 103 -15.29 -7.39 14.61
C THR A 103 -15.88 -6.81 15.89
N ALA A 104 -17.09 -7.24 16.25
CA ALA A 104 -17.76 -6.83 17.50
C ALA A 104 -16.93 -7.09 18.78
N GLY A 105 -15.91 -7.94 18.71
CA GLY A 105 -14.98 -8.23 19.81
C GLY A 105 -13.68 -7.41 19.80
N GLY A 106 -13.57 -6.37 18.97
CA GLY A 106 -12.38 -5.50 18.90
C GLY A 106 -11.18 -6.11 18.17
N ARG A 107 -11.31 -7.32 17.61
CA ARG A 107 -10.30 -7.92 16.73
C ARG A 107 -10.52 -7.43 15.30
N HIS A 108 -9.45 -7.11 14.59
CA HIS A 108 -9.53 -6.88 13.14
C HIS A 108 -9.53 -8.21 12.38
N ARG A 109 -10.39 -8.32 11.37
CA ARG A 109 -10.31 -9.37 10.35
C ARG A 109 -9.99 -8.72 9.01
N ASN A 110 -9.05 -9.30 8.28
CA ASN A 110 -8.78 -8.87 6.92
C ASN A 110 -9.79 -9.55 5.99
N ILE A 111 -10.46 -8.74 5.18
CA ILE A 111 -11.23 -9.18 4.02
C ILE A 111 -10.40 -8.84 2.79
N GLU A 112 -10.30 -9.80 1.87
CA GLU A 112 -9.57 -9.62 0.62
C GLU A 112 -10.56 -9.55 -0.54
N THR A 113 -10.48 -8.48 -1.31
CA THR A 113 -11.26 -8.27 -2.54
C THR A 113 -10.32 -8.43 -3.73
N ALA A 114 -10.70 -9.26 -4.71
CA ALA A 114 -9.86 -9.54 -5.86
C ALA A 114 -9.60 -8.28 -6.71
N PHE A 115 -8.50 -8.28 -7.44
CA PHE A 115 -8.06 -7.12 -8.23
C PHE A 115 -9.12 -6.60 -9.20
N GLU A 116 -9.80 -7.52 -9.89
CA GLU A 116 -10.87 -7.19 -10.84
C GLU A 116 -12.14 -6.64 -10.19
N ASP A 117 -12.35 -6.91 -8.90
CA ASP A 117 -13.56 -6.52 -8.17
C ASP A 117 -13.44 -5.14 -7.51
N TRP A 118 -12.25 -4.73 -7.07
CA TRP A 118 -12.07 -3.43 -6.42
C TRP A 118 -11.67 -2.31 -7.38
N LEU A 119 -11.08 -2.63 -8.54
CA LEU A 119 -10.51 -1.64 -9.45
C LEU A 119 -11.60 -0.73 -10.05
N PRO A 120 -11.53 0.61 -9.86
CA PRO A 120 -12.51 1.51 -10.46
C PRO A 120 -12.48 1.46 -12.00
N PRO A 121 -13.64 1.53 -12.68
CA PRO A 121 -13.70 1.49 -14.14
C PRO A 121 -12.89 2.59 -14.84
N ASP A 122 -12.87 3.81 -14.27
CA ASP A 122 -12.10 4.94 -14.81
C ASP A 122 -10.60 4.67 -14.77
N VAL A 123 -10.13 4.01 -13.72
CA VAL A 123 -8.74 3.59 -13.55
C VAL A 123 -8.38 2.47 -14.53
N ALA A 124 -9.29 1.51 -14.72
CA ALA A 124 -9.11 0.44 -15.70
C ALA A 124 -8.99 0.97 -17.13
N GLU A 125 -9.80 1.98 -17.50
CA GLU A 125 -9.68 2.65 -18.79
C GLU A 125 -8.37 3.43 -18.93
N ALA A 126 -7.97 4.20 -17.91
CA ALA A 126 -6.71 4.93 -17.91
C ALA A 126 -5.49 4.00 -18.08
N ALA A 127 -5.54 2.79 -17.52
CA ALA A 127 -4.47 1.81 -17.64
C ALA A 127 -4.21 1.32 -19.07
N ARG A 128 -5.23 1.32 -19.94
CA ARG A 128 -5.09 0.83 -21.34
C ARG A 128 -4.12 1.64 -22.17
N GLY A 129 -3.91 2.91 -21.83
CA GLY A 129 -2.97 3.79 -22.52
C GLY A 129 -1.52 3.67 -22.04
N ILE A 130 -1.25 2.89 -20.99
CA ILE A 130 0.05 2.83 -20.33
C ILE A 130 0.82 1.60 -20.81
N ARG A 131 2.04 1.81 -21.33
CA ARG A 131 2.91 0.68 -21.68
C ARG A 131 3.39 0.00 -20.41
N ILE A 132 3.53 -1.32 -20.48
CA ILE A 132 3.91 -2.13 -19.32
C ILE A 132 5.26 -1.74 -18.71
N ASP A 133 6.22 -1.28 -19.52
CA ASP A 133 7.53 -0.84 -19.03
C ASP A 133 7.45 0.51 -18.32
N ASP A 134 6.61 1.44 -18.81
CA ASP A 134 6.36 2.73 -18.14
C ASP A 134 5.60 2.52 -16.82
N ALA A 135 4.66 1.56 -16.82
CA ALA A 135 3.94 1.15 -15.63
C ALA A 135 4.88 0.58 -14.55
N LEU A 136 5.78 -0.33 -14.92
CA LEU A 136 6.77 -0.88 -14.00
C LEU A 136 7.76 0.18 -13.53
N ALA A 137 8.18 1.10 -14.40
CA ALA A 137 9.05 2.21 -14.04
C ALA A 137 8.40 3.14 -13.01
N ALA A 138 7.08 3.38 -13.11
CA ALA A 138 6.35 4.20 -12.14
C ALA A 138 6.23 3.55 -10.74
N LEU A 139 6.36 2.22 -10.64
CA LEU A 139 6.33 1.46 -9.39
C LEU A 139 7.74 1.24 -8.79
N HIS A 140 8.80 1.51 -9.56
CA HIS A 140 10.18 1.42 -9.13
C HIS A 140 10.58 2.63 -8.25
N PRO A 141 11.44 2.47 -7.23
CA PRO A 141 12.17 1.27 -6.81
C PRO A 141 11.40 0.34 -5.86
N SER A 142 10.20 0.74 -5.43
CA SER A 142 9.48 0.07 -4.34
C SER A 142 9.01 -1.34 -4.69
N VAL A 143 8.69 -1.60 -5.97
CA VAL A 143 8.23 -2.91 -6.44
C VAL A 143 9.29 -3.51 -7.37
N PRO A 144 10.13 -4.45 -6.91
CA PRO A 144 11.11 -5.11 -7.77
C PRO A 144 10.43 -5.99 -8.82
N ASP A 145 11.01 -6.09 -10.03
CA ASP A 145 10.52 -6.99 -11.08
C ASP A 145 10.60 -8.44 -10.61
N VAL A 146 9.43 -9.06 -10.39
CA VAL A 146 9.29 -10.43 -9.85
C VAL A 146 9.95 -11.48 -10.77
N ARG A 147 10.16 -11.18 -12.06
CA ARG A 147 10.86 -12.10 -12.98
C ARG A 147 12.35 -12.24 -12.70
N LYS A 148 12.97 -11.35 -11.92
CA LYS A 148 14.39 -11.44 -11.52
C LYS A 148 14.63 -12.14 -10.17
N GLN A 149 13.59 -12.64 -9.50
CA GLN A 149 13.71 -13.28 -8.18
C GLN A 149 13.65 -14.81 -8.21
N ARG A 150 13.67 -15.43 -9.41
CA ARG A 150 13.88 -16.88 -9.57
C ARG A 150 15.27 -17.13 -10.15
N ASP A 151 16.27 -17.14 -9.28
CA ASP A 151 17.54 -17.85 -9.45
C ASP A 151 17.71 -18.81 -8.26
#